data_AF-A0A932R612-F1
#
_entry.id   AF-A0A932R612-F1
#
_cell.length_a   1.000
_cell.length_b   1.000
_cell.length_c   1.000
_cell.angle_alpha   90.00
_cell.angle_beta   90.00
_cell.angle_gamma   90.00
#
_symmetry.space_group_name_H-M   'P 1'
#
loop_
_entity.id
_entity.type
_entity.pdbx_description
1 polymer ?
#
loop_
_entity_poly.entity_id
_entity_poly.type
_entity_poly.pdbx_seq_one_letter_code
_entity_poly.pdbx_strand_id
1 'polypeptide(L)' 'MQLTIYYKEDDKWLVEKIESKAYGDRKSVSQVILTILDQYFTSQEGSSPRPATPRQRKKPGPKPGSKRRKPTM' A
#
# COMPACT_ATOMS: atom_id res chain seq x y z
N MET A 1 3.31 12.32 5.03
CA MET A 1 3.96 11.38 5.97
C MET A 1 5.44 11.72 6.01
N GLN A 2 5.99 11.97 7.19
CA GLN A 2 7.43 12.19 7.36
C GLN A 2 8.04 10.86 7.81
N LEU A 3 8.92 10.29 6.98
CA LEU A 3 9.50 8.96 7.19
C LEU A 3 11.01 9.14 7.36
N THR A 4 11.50 8.85 8.56
CA THR A 4 12.92 8.96 8.90
C THR A 4 13.51 7.56 8.85
N ILE A 5 14.56 7.38 8.06
CA ILE A 5 15.27 6.10 7.95
C ILE A 5 16.59 6.24 8.70
N TYR A 6 16.80 5.37 9.69
CA TYR A 6 18.04 5.31 10.47
C TYR A 6 18.93 4.22 9.91
N TYR A 7 20.20 4.55 9.66
CA TYR A 7 21.21 3.63 9.18
C TYR A 7 22.30 3.47 10.24
N LYS A 8 22.89 2.27 10.30
CA LYS A 8 24.09 2.01 11.11
C LYS A 8 25.34 2.24 10.26
N GLU A 9 26.49 2.30 10.93
CA GLU A 9 27.78 2.48 10.26
C GLU A 9 28.10 1.31 9.31
N ASP A 10 27.66 0.09 9.65
CA ASP A 10 27.75 -1.09 8.79
C ASP A 10 26.97 -0.95 7.48
N ASP A 11 25.94 -0.10 7.46
CA ASP A 11 25.09 0.13 6.29
C ASP A 11 25.69 1.18 5.34
N LYS A 12 26.84 1.79 5.68
CA LYS A 12 27.43 2.90 4.92
C LYS A 12 27.67 2.54 3.46
N TRP A 13 28.11 1.32 3.18
CA TRP A 13 28.33 0.83 1.82
C TRP A 13 27.03 0.86 0.97
N LEU A 14 25.89 0.60 1.61
CA LEU A 14 24.58 0.58 0.97
C LEU A 14 24.10 2.00 0.72
N VAL A 15 24.30 2.90 1.68
CA VAL A 15 23.98 4.32 1.56
C VAL A 15 24.75 4.95 0.39
N GLU A 16 26.06 4.71 0.29
CA GLU A 16 26.91 5.23 -0.79
C GLU A 16 26.44 4.75 -2.18
N LYS A 17 26.00 3.50 -2.29
CA LYS A 17 25.40 2.97 -3.53
C LYS A 17 24.09 3.66 -3.89
N ILE A 18 23.23 3.90 -2.89
CA ILE A 18 21.95 4.57 -3.11
C ILE A 18 22.18 6.02 -3.52
N GLU A 19 23.13 6.73 -2.89
CA GLU A 19 23.49 8.10 -3.24
C GLU A 19 24.04 8.20 -4.66
N SER A 20 24.93 7.29 -5.04
CA SER A 20 25.46 7.22 -6.42
C SER A 20 24.35 7.01 -7.45
N LYS A 21 23.38 6.13 -7.14
CA LYS A 21 22.20 5.91 -7.99
C LYS A 21 21.29 7.12 -8.03
N ALA A 22 21.05 7.77 -6.90
CA ALA A 22 20.23 8.98 -6.80
C ALA A 22 20.80 10.15 -7.59
N TYR A 23 22.13 10.32 -7.57
CA TYR A 23 22.83 11.28 -8.40
C TYR A 23 22.64 11.00 -9.89
N GLY A 24 22.82 9.74 -10.32
CA GLY A 24 22.61 9.32 -11.71
C GLY A 24 21.16 9.52 -12.18
N ASP A 25 20.20 9.16 -11.34
CA ASP A 25 18.76 9.24 -11.65
C ASP A 25 18.20 10.67 -11.48
N ARG A 26 19.01 11.63 -10.99
CA ARG A 26 18.61 13.01 -10.66
C ARG A 26 17.39 13.06 -9.72
N LYS A 27 17.37 12.17 -8.73
CA LYS A 27 16.29 12.02 -7.75
C LYS A 27 16.83 12.18 -6.33
N SER A 28 15.93 12.40 -5.38
CA SER A 28 16.30 12.33 -3.96
C SER A 28 16.58 10.89 -3.54
N VAL A 29 17.46 10.72 -2.56
CA VAL A 29 17.78 9.42 -1.93
C VAL A 29 16.51 8.70 -1.48
N SER A 30 15.60 9.41 -0.81
CA SER A 30 14.31 8.86 -0.36
C SER A 30 13.47 8.33 -1.53
N GLN A 31 13.42 9.04 -2.65
CA GLN A 31 12.64 8.62 -3.81
C GLN A 31 13.22 7.36 -4.48
N VAL A 32 14.56 7.25 -4.52
CA VAL A 32 15.24 6.04 -5.00
C VAL A 32 14.93 4.84 -4.10
N ILE A 33 15.02 5.02 -2.78
CA ILE A 33 14.70 3.95 -1.81
C ILE A 33 13.27 3.46 -2.00
N LEU A 34 12.30 4.37 -2.08
CA LEU A 34 10.90 4.02 -2.29
C LEU A 34 10.69 3.26 -3.60
N THR A 35 11.37 3.68 -4.67
CA THR A 35 11.29 2.98 -5.97
C THR A 35 11.84 1.56 -5.88
N ILE A 36 12.96 1.36 -5.18
CA ILE A 36 13.56 0.03 -4.98
C ILE A 36 12.61 -0.87 -4.17
N LEU A 37 12.04 -0.35 -3.08
CA LEU A 37 11.09 -1.10 -2.26
C LEU A 37 9.84 -1.50 -3.05
N ASP A 38 9.28 -0.57 -3.81
CA ASP A 38 8.09 -0.82 -4.64
C ASP A 38 8.35 -1.91 -5.69
N GLN A 39 9.50 -1.85 -6.37
CA GLN A 39 9.93 -2.89 -7.30
C GLN A 39 10.11 -4.25 -6.62
N TYR A 40 10.71 -4.28 -5.43
CA TYR A 40 10.94 -5.50 -4.69
C TYR A 40 9.61 -6.17 -4.30
N PHE A 41 8.67 -5.43 -3.71
CA PHE A 41 7.40 -5.99 -3.25
C PHE A 41 6.45 -6.32 -4.41
N THR A 42 6.41 -5.52 -5.47
CA THR A 42 5.62 -5.83 -6.67
C THR A 42 6.12 -7.11 -7.34
N SER A 43 7.44 -7.32 -7.36
CA SER A 43 8.04 -8.55 -7.92
C SER A 43 7.72 -9.81 -7.10
N GLN A 44 7.42 -9.65 -5.81
CA GLN A 44 7.00 -10.73 -4.92
C GLN A 44 5.49 -11.01 -4.97
N GLU A 45 4.67 -10.11 -5.48
CA GLU A 45 3.22 -10.30 -5.55
C GLU A 45 2.81 -11.41 -6.55
N GLY A 46 3.73 -11.82 -7.44
CA GLY A 46 3.57 -13.00 -8.29
C GLY A 46 3.83 -14.34 -7.58
N SER A 47 4.37 -14.37 -6.36
CA SER A 47 4.83 -15.57 -5.67
C SER A 47 4.10 -15.89 -4.36
N SER A 48 3.14 -15.07 -3.91
CA SER A 48 2.39 -15.28 -2.67
C SER A 48 0.87 -15.32 -2.92
N PRO A 49 0.12 -16.30 -2.36
CA PRO A 49 -1.32 -16.37 -2.53
C PRO A 49 -1.96 -15.15 -1.87
N ARG A 50 -2.66 -14.32 -2.67
CA ARG A 50 -3.44 -13.19 -2.17
C ARG A 50 -4.36 -13.70 -1.04
N PRO A 51 -4.41 -13.03 0.13
CA PRO A 51 -5.44 -13.34 1.10
C PRO A 51 -6.80 -13.05 0.42
N ALA A 52 -7.65 -14.07 0.37
CA ALA A 52 -8.99 -13.95 -0.19
C ALA A 52 -9.68 -12.76 0.49
N THR A 53 -9.92 -11.70 -0.27
CA THR A 53 -10.64 -10.52 0.24
C THR A 53 -12.01 -11.04 0.70
N PRO A 54 -12.46 -10.72 1.92
CA PRO A 54 -13.77 -11.18 2.38
C PRO A 54 -14.81 -10.67 1.40
N ARG A 55 -15.41 -11.59 0.63
CA ARG A 55 -16.47 -11.30 -0.32
C ARG A 55 -17.55 -10.58 0.48
N GLN A 56 -17.73 -9.28 0.26
CA GLN A 56 -18.75 -8.53 0.96
C GLN A 56 -20.09 -9.23 0.70
N ARG A 57 -20.65 -9.84 1.76
CA ARG A 57 -22.00 -10.40 1.73
C ARG A 57 -22.91 -9.25 1.37
N LYS A 58 -23.45 -9.26 0.15
CA LYS A 58 -24.54 -8.35 -0.23
C LYS A 58 -25.60 -8.45 0.85
N LYS A 59 -25.82 -7.37 1.60
CA LYS A 59 -26.91 -7.30 2.57
C LYS A 59 -28.19 -7.65 1.81
N PRO A 60 -29.03 -8.58 2.30
CA PRO A 60 -30.29 -8.88 1.65
C PRO A 60 -31.09 -7.57 1.56
N GLY A 61 -31.51 -7.23 0.34
CA GLY A 61 -32.32 -6.04 0.10
C GLY A 61 -33.62 -6.09 0.92
N PRO A 62 -34.25 -4.93 1.17
CA PRO A 62 -35.51 -4.88 1.90
C PRO A 62 -36.57 -5.72 1.18
N LYS A 63 -37.28 -6.58 1.92
CA LYS A 63 -38.37 -7.41 1.39
C LYS A 63 -39.47 -6.51 0.82
N PRO A 64 -39.97 -6.78 -0.40
CA PRO A 64 -41.08 -6.02 -0.96
C PRO A 64 -42.34 -6.34 -0.15
N GLY A 65 -42.91 -5.36 0.56
CA GLY A 65 -44.21 -5.53 1.20
C GLY A 65 -44.45 -4.85 2.55
N SER A 66 -43.51 -4.08 3.13
CA SER A 66 -43.80 -3.33 4.35
C SER A 66 -44.70 -2.11 4.04
N LYS A 67 -46.02 -2.35 4.03
CA LYS A 67 -47.04 -1.31 3.97
C LYS A 67 -46.85 -0.35 5.14
N ARG A 68 -46.32 0.83 4.85
CA ARG A 68 -46.20 1.96 5.77
C ARG A 68 -47.62 2.45 6.09
N ARG A 69 -48.20 2.01 7.20
CA ARG A 69 -49.48 2.57 7.69
C ARG A 69 -49.21 4.03 8.10
N LYS A 70 -49.89 4.97 7.44
CA LYS A 70 -49.88 6.39 7.82
C LYS A 70 -50.71 6.55 9.11
N PRO A 71 -50.27 7.35 10.08
CA PRO A 71 -51.11 7.70 11.22
C PRO A 71 -52.20 8.67 10.76
N THR A 72 -53.46 8.34 11.06
CA THR A 72 -54.61 9.25 10.98
C THR A 72 -54.48 10.33 12.06
N MET A 73 -54.79 11.58 11.69
CA MET A 73 -54.79 12.74 12.58
C MET A 73 -55.91 12.68 13.61
#